data_AF-R2T6L1-F1
#
_entry.id   AF-R2T6L1-F1
#
_cell.length_a   1.000
_cell.length_b   1.000
_cell.length_c   1.000
_cell.angle_alpha   90.00
_cell.angle_beta   90.00
_cell.angle_gamma   90.00
#
_symmetry.space_group_name_H-M   'P 1'
#
loop_
_entity.id
_entity.type
_entity.pdbx_description
1 polymer ?
#
loop_
_entity_poly.entity_id
_entity_poly.type
_entity_poly.pdbx_seq_one_letter_code
_entity_poly.pdbx_strand_id
1 'polypeptide(L)'
;MRTAIVFYQSTPMIGTSKLPNGNILGMFKQKKLVTQLNQALEKKGSNWLAVLDDSIADIDLIAQRANAIICVPGLQKQFDFKDYPKEKVFYFDSLSYHELALNKVIDFLESI
;
A
#
# COMPACT_ATOMS: atom_id res chain seq x y z
N MET A 1 -15.13 -8.71 5.65
CA MET A 1 -14.40 -7.55 5.10
C MET A 1 -12.94 -7.92 4.99
N ARG A 2 -12.37 -7.82 3.78
CA ARG A 2 -10.95 -8.12 3.52
C ARG A 2 -10.16 -6.81 3.53
N THR A 3 -8.96 -6.83 4.07
CA THR A 3 -8.14 -5.63 4.25
C THR A 3 -6.95 -5.64 3.30
N ALA A 4 -6.84 -4.60 2.47
CA ALA A 4 -5.68 -4.32 1.65
C ALA A 4 -4.85 -3.21 2.29
N ILE A 5 -3.58 -3.49 2.61
CA ILE A 5 -2.70 -2.52 3.25
C ILE A 5 -1.84 -1.82 2.22
N VAL A 6 -2.00 -0.50 2.09
CA VAL A 6 -1.15 0.34 1.28
C VAL A 6 0.12 0.66 2.04
N PHE A 7 1.20 0.03 1.61
CA PHE A 7 2.52 0.24 2.14
C PHE A 7 3.23 1.38 1.42
N TYR A 8 3.65 2.39 2.18
CA TYR A 8 4.22 3.62 1.65
C TYR A 8 5.42 4.18 2.43
N GLN A 9 5.81 3.53 3.52
CA GLN A 9 6.90 4.00 4.37
C GLN A 9 8.10 3.07 4.24
N SER A 10 9.30 3.62 4.13
CA SER A 10 10.53 2.87 4.34
C SER A 10 10.76 2.65 5.83
N THR A 11 11.19 1.46 6.25
CA THR A 11 11.75 1.27 7.60
C THR A 11 12.87 2.29 7.82
N PRO A 12 12.79 3.15 8.84
CA PRO A 12 13.88 4.07 9.14
C PRO A 12 15.11 3.24 9.52
N MET A 13 16.17 3.32 8.70
CA MET A 13 17.48 2.77 9.09
C MET A 13 17.92 3.44 10.39
N ILE A 14 18.21 2.63 11.41
CA ILE A 14 18.73 3.08 12.69
C ILE A 14 20.02 3.87 12.43
N GLY A 15 19.99 5.19 12.63
CA GLY A 15 21.14 6.07 12.50
C GLY A 15 21.00 7.26 11.55
N THR A 16 19.95 7.33 10.73
CA THR A 16 19.66 8.54 9.93
C THR A 16 18.48 9.30 10.53
N SER A 17 18.67 10.60 10.74
CA SER A 17 17.72 11.59 11.27
C SER A 17 16.25 11.26 11.06
N LYS A 18 15.47 11.51 12.11
CA LYS A 18 14.01 11.70 12.07
C LYS A 18 13.58 12.18 10.67
N LEU A 19 12.70 11.40 10.03
CA LEU A 19 12.07 11.70 8.76
C LEU A 19 11.93 13.22 8.60
N PRO A 20 12.50 13.83 7.54
CA PRO A 20 12.27 15.24 7.33
C PRO A 20 10.75 15.40 7.25
N ASN A 21 10.23 16.40 7.97
CA ASN A 21 8.86 16.88 7.89
C ASN A 21 8.45 17.36 6.46
N GLY A 22 9.16 16.92 5.41
CA GLY A 22 8.98 17.26 4.00
C GLY A 22 8.17 16.25 3.18
N ASN A 23 7.68 15.15 3.77
CA ASN A 23 6.87 14.16 3.03
C ASN A 23 5.35 14.42 3.13
N ILE A 24 4.94 15.66 3.40
CA ILE A 24 3.52 16.04 3.50
C ILE A 24 2.82 15.79 2.15
N LEU A 25 3.48 16.14 1.03
CA LEU A 25 3.02 15.87 -0.34
C LEU A 25 2.86 14.38 -0.63
N GLY A 26 3.80 13.56 -0.17
CA GLY A 26 3.68 12.10 -0.21
C GLY A 26 2.43 11.66 0.54
N MET A 27 2.32 12.04 1.82
CA MET A 27 1.21 11.68 2.71
C MET A 27 -0.16 12.06 2.14
N PHE A 28 -0.28 13.23 1.52
CA PHE A 28 -1.50 13.64 0.82
C PHE A 28 -1.84 12.72 -0.36
N LYS A 29 -0.84 12.30 -1.13
CA LYS A 29 -1.04 11.39 -2.27
C LYS A 29 -1.46 9.98 -1.83
N GLN A 30 -0.87 9.46 -0.75
CA GLN A 30 -1.26 8.14 -0.23
C GLN A 30 -2.65 8.15 0.38
N LYS A 31 -3.01 9.19 1.14
CA LYS A 31 -4.39 9.38 1.62
C LYS A 31 -5.37 9.49 0.46
N LYS A 32 -5.04 10.27 -0.57
CA LYS A 32 -5.86 10.41 -1.78
C LYS A 32 -6.03 9.07 -2.51
N LEU A 33 -4.97 8.27 -2.65
CA LEU A 33 -5.03 6.94 -3.23
C LEU A 33 -6.02 6.05 -2.46
N VAL A 34 -5.87 5.95 -1.14
CA VAL A 34 -6.75 5.11 -0.30
C VAL A 34 -8.19 5.59 -0.36
N THR A 35 -8.44 6.90 -0.28
CA THR A 35 -9.80 7.45 -0.39
C THR A 35 -10.42 7.10 -1.74
N GLN A 36 -9.72 7.33 -2.85
CA GLN A 36 -10.27 7.04 -4.18
C GLN A 36 -10.43 5.54 -4.43
N LEU A 37 -9.51 4.71 -3.92
CA LEU A 37 -9.61 3.26 -4.02
C LEU A 37 -10.84 2.74 -3.26
N ASN A 38 -11.05 3.19 -2.02
CA ASN A 38 -12.23 2.80 -1.25
C ASN A 38 -13.54 3.27 -1.91
N GLN A 39 -13.58 4.49 -2.45
CA GLN A 39 -14.74 4.97 -3.21
C GLN A 39 -15.01 4.11 -4.46
N ALA A 40 -13.97 3.66 -5.15
CA ALA A 40 -14.11 2.81 -6.32
C ALA A 40 -14.56 1.38 -5.95
N LEU A 41 -14.03 0.83 -4.85
CA LEU A 41 -14.42 -0.48 -4.31
C LEU A 41 -15.88 -0.47 -3.82
N GLU A 42 -16.28 0.57 -3.10
CA GLU A 42 -17.65 0.76 -2.61
C GLU A 42 -18.64 0.87 -3.77
N LYS A 43 -18.32 1.66 -4.81
CA LYS A 43 -19.14 1.75 -6.04
C LYS A 43 -19.30 0.40 -6.75
N LYS A 44 -18.33 -0.51 -6.61
CA LYS A 44 -18.38 -1.86 -7.16
C LYS A 44 -19.07 -2.87 -6.23
N GLY A 45 -19.45 -2.48 -5.01
CA GLY A 45 -19.98 -3.41 -4.00
C GLY A 45 -18.93 -4.42 -3.50
N SER A 46 -17.65 -4.08 -3.59
CA SER A 46 -16.56 -4.95 -3.18
C SER A 46 -16.45 -5.08 -1.66
N ASN A 47 -16.03 -6.25 -1.17
CA ASN A 47 -15.81 -6.52 0.26
C ASN A 47 -14.41 -6.10 0.74
N TRP A 48 -13.66 -5.41 -0.11
CA TRP A 48 -12.31 -4.92 0.16
C TRP A 48 -12.31 -3.53 0.79
N LEU A 49 -11.46 -3.35 1.79
CA LEU A 49 -11.15 -2.05 2.39
C LEU A 49 -9.64 -1.82 2.29
N ALA A 50 -9.24 -0.74 1.62
CA ALA A 50 -7.88 -0.27 1.59
C ALA A 50 -7.59 0.62 2.81
N VAL A 51 -6.46 0.37 3.49
CA VAL A 51 -5.99 1.15 4.64
C VAL A 51 -4.53 1.54 4.46
N LEU A 52 -4.13 2.68 5.01
CA LEU A 52 -2.71 3.04 5.07
C LEU A 52 -2.01 2.22 6.14
N ASP A 53 -0.77 1.85 5.88
CA ASP A 53 0.09 1.28 6.92
C ASP A 53 0.34 2.30 8.05
N ASP A 54 -0.03 1.93 9.25
CA ASP A 54 0.18 2.67 10.51
C ASP A 54 1.35 2.13 11.34
N SER A 55 2.02 1.05 10.91
CA SER A 55 2.91 0.23 11.75
C SER A 55 4.41 0.61 11.71
N ILE A 56 4.77 1.81 11.22
CA ILE A 56 6.19 2.20 11.01
C ILE A 56 6.95 1.12 10.20
N ALA A 57 6.31 0.63 9.14
CA ALA A 57 6.88 -0.33 8.22
C ALA A 57 7.30 -1.68 8.81
N ASP A 58 6.64 -2.15 9.87
CA ASP A 58 6.83 -3.52 10.36
C ASP A 58 6.13 -4.53 9.43
N ILE A 59 6.92 -5.11 8.54
CA ILE A 59 6.45 -6.06 7.52
C ILE A 59 5.83 -7.31 8.16
N ASP A 60 6.39 -7.80 9.26
CA ASP A 60 5.89 -9.01 9.93
C ASP A 60 4.50 -8.74 10.54
N LEU A 61 4.29 -7.54 11.08
CA LEU A 61 3.00 -7.11 11.60
C LEU A 61 1.98 -6.84 10.48
N ILE A 62 2.41 -6.23 9.37
CA ILE A 62 1.57 -6.02 8.18
C ILE A 62 1.13 -7.36 7.58
N ALA A 63 2.06 -8.30 7.43
CA ALA A 63 1.80 -9.62 6.86
C ALA A 63 0.75 -10.42 7.66
N GLN A 64 0.71 -10.27 8.98
CA GLN A 64 -0.25 -10.96 9.84
C GLN A 64 -1.69 -10.44 9.69
N ARG A 65 -1.87 -9.17 9.33
CA ARG A 65 -3.19 -8.51 9.28
C ARG A 65 -3.70 -8.26 7.85
N ALA A 66 -2.81 -8.21 6.87
CA ALA A 66 -3.13 -7.86 5.49
C ALA A 66 -3.60 -9.09 4.70
N ASN A 67 -4.81 -9.05 4.17
CA ASN A 67 -5.25 -10.02 3.18
C ASN A 67 -4.57 -9.79 1.82
N ALA A 68 -4.21 -8.53 1.54
CA ALA A 68 -3.40 -8.13 0.39
C ALA A 68 -2.51 -6.93 0.77
N ILE A 69 -1.35 -6.82 0.13
CA ILE A 69 -0.43 -5.68 0.29
C ILE A 69 -0.35 -4.93 -1.02
N ILE A 70 -0.45 -3.61 -0.95
CA ILE A 70 -0.32 -2.69 -2.08
C ILE A 70 0.93 -1.86 -1.86
N CYS A 71 1.98 -2.09 -2.63
CA CYS A 71 3.25 -1.38 -2.52
C CYS A 71 3.31 -0.19 -3.48
N VAL A 72 3.62 0.99 -2.95
CA VAL A 72 3.93 2.16 -3.77
C VAL A 72 5.31 2.02 -4.46
N PRO A 73 5.54 2.72 -5.58
CA PRO A 73 6.81 2.64 -6.31
C PRO A 73 8.00 3.06 -5.44
N GLY A 74 9.14 2.40 -5.62
CA GLY A 74 10.40 2.72 -4.92
C GLY A 74 10.63 1.93 -3.62
N LEU A 75 9.62 1.23 -3.10
CA LEU A 75 9.75 0.40 -1.89
C LEU A 75 10.03 -1.08 -2.17
N GLN A 76 10.00 -1.47 -3.45
CA GLN A 76 10.24 -2.85 -3.92
C GLN A 76 11.56 -3.45 -3.39
N LYS A 77 12.61 -2.63 -3.26
CA LYS A 77 13.94 -3.06 -2.79
C LYS A 77 14.08 -3.11 -1.27
N GLN A 78 13.13 -2.55 -0.53
CA GLN A 78 13.18 -2.44 0.93
C GLN A 78 12.24 -3.43 1.62
N PHE A 79 11.53 -4.23 0.83
CA PHE A 79 10.49 -5.11 1.31
C PHE A 79 10.96 -6.55 1.20
N ASP A 80 11.45 -7.09 2.30
CA ASP A 80 11.63 -8.53 2.43
C ASP A 80 10.32 -9.13 2.94
N PHE A 81 9.50 -9.61 2.00
CA PHE A 81 8.22 -10.23 2.31
C PHE A 81 8.36 -11.54 3.09
N LYS A 82 9.58 -12.08 3.27
CA LYS A 82 9.84 -13.38 3.90
C LYS A 82 8.82 -14.44 3.45
N ASP A 83 7.88 -14.79 4.32
CA ASP A 83 6.88 -15.84 4.15
C ASP A 83 5.53 -15.33 3.61
N TYR A 84 5.38 -14.03 3.35
CA TYR A 84 4.14 -13.48 2.79
C TYR A 84 3.99 -13.88 1.32
N PRO A 85 2.82 -14.43 0.92
CA PRO A 85 2.58 -14.86 -0.46
C PRO A 85 2.71 -13.69 -1.43
N LYS A 86 3.68 -13.78 -2.35
CA LYS A 86 4.00 -12.72 -3.33
C LYS A 86 2.83 -12.46 -4.27
N GLU A 87 1.99 -13.47 -4.51
CA GLU A 87 0.75 -13.36 -5.28
C GLU A 87 -0.32 -12.49 -4.60
N LYS A 88 -0.18 -12.21 -3.30
CA LYS A 88 -1.04 -11.26 -2.56
C LYS A 88 -0.41 -9.87 -2.44
N VAL A 89 0.63 -9.60 -3.23
CA VAL A 89 1.30 -8.29 -3.27
C VAL A 89 1.11 -7.64 -4.63
N PHE A 90 0.49 -6.47 -4.63
CA PHE A 90 0.40 -5.61 -5.80
C PHE A 90 1.49 -4.54 -5.77
N TYR A 91 2.31 -4.49 -6.82
CA TYR A 91 3.30 -3.44 -6.98
C TYR A 91 2.79 -2.37 -7.93
N PHE A 92 2.64 -1.15 -7.43
CA PHE A 92 2.41 -0.01 -8.31
C PHE A 92 3.66 0.29 -9.14
N ASP A 93 3.48 0.42 -10.45
CA ASP A 93 4.46 1.08 -11.30
C ASP A 93 4.36 2.61 -11.14
N SER A 94 5.48 3.31 -11.42
CA SER A 94 5.59 4.75 -11.21
C SER A 94 4.52 5.55 -11.98
N LEU A 95 4.14 5.10 -13.17
CA LEU A 95 3.16 5.78 -14.02
C LEU A 95 1.74 5.58 -13.48
N SER A 96 1.33 4.34 -13.20
CA SER A 96 0.02 4.03 -12.62
C SER A 96 -0.17 4.70 -11.26
N TYR A 97 0.88 4.80 -10.45
CA TYR A 97 0.83 5.55 -9.19
C TYR A 97 0.76 7.06 -9.40
N HIS A 98 1.42 7.57 -10.45
CA HIS A 98 1.34 8.98 -10.82
C HIS A 98 -0.08 9.38 -11.23
N GLU A 99 -0.70 8.58 -12.08
CA GLU A 99 -2.03 8.78 -12.64
C GLU A 99 -3.17 8.34 -11.71
N LEU A 100 -2.85 7.71 -10.57
CA LEU A 100 -3.84 7.05 -9.70
C LEU A 100 -4.72 6.07 -10.49
N ALA A 101 -4.09 5.27 -11.36
CA ALA A 101 -4.78 4.27 -12.18
C ALA A 101 -5.25 3.10 -11.30
N LEU A 102 -6.49 3.19 -10.80
CA LEU A 102 -7.03 2.25 -9.82
C LEU A 102 -7.46 0.90 -10.42
N ASN A 103 -7.71 0.84 -11.73
CA ASN A 103 -8.28 -0.36 -12.37
C ASN A 103 -7.40 -1.60 -12.11
N LYS A 104 -6.08 -1.47 -12.31
CA LYS A 104 -5.15 -2.59 -12.10
C LYS A 104 -5.14 -3.12 -10.66
N VAL A 105 -5.19 -2.23 -9.66
CA VAL A 105 -5.20 -2.65 -8.25
C VAL A 105 -6.55 -3.24 -7.86
N ILE A 106 -7.65 -2.71 -8.40
CA ILE A 106 -8.99 -3.26 -8.16
C ILE A 106 -9.09 -4.66 -8.78
N ASP A 107 -8.68 -4.81 -10.04
CA ASP A 107 -8.74 -6.11 -10.74
C ASP A 107 -7.86 -7.14 -10.03
N PHE A 108 -6.71 -6.71 -9.51
CA PHE A 108 -5.89 -7.54 -8.63
C PHE A 108 -6.63 -7.98 -7.37
N LEU A 109 -7.24 -7.06 -6.62
CA LEU A 109 -7.96 -7.37 -5.38
C LEU A 109 -9.14 -8.33 -5.61
N GLU A 110 -9.83 -8.22 -6.74
CA GLU A 110 -10.93 -9.11 -7.09
C GLU A 110 -10.46 -10.49 -7.59
N SER A 111 -9.17 -10.63 -7.95
CA SER A 111 -8.60 -11.90 -8.43
C SER A 111 -8.16 -12.87 -7.32
N ILE A 112 -8.14 -12.41 -6.07
CA ILE A 112 -7.65 -13.14 -4.87
C ILE A 112 -8.76 -13.49 -3.88
#